data_AF-A0A164AJV9-F1
#
_entry.id   AF-A0A164AJV9-F1
#
_cell.length_a   1.000
_cell.length_b   1.000
_cell.length_c   1.000
_cell.angle_alpha   90.00
_cell.angle_beta   90.00
_cell.angle_gamma   90.00
#
_symmetry.space_group_name_H-M   'P 1'
#
loop_
_entity.id
_entity.type
_entity.pdbx_description
1 polymer ?
#
loop_
_entity_poly.entity_id
_entity_poly.type
_entity_poly.pdbx_seq_one_letter_code
_entity_poly.pdbx_strand_id
1 'polypeptide(L)' 'MWDKAVAKAKLDPAPTPHDLRHTCASWLLAAGVPILTVSRQLGHELVKMTGDIYGDVDRASHAAAAEVMGRLLSGGT' A
#
# COMPACT_ATOMS: atom_id res chain seq x y z
N MET A 1 24.40 -10.76 -6.75
CA MET A 1 23.87 -10.01 -7.92
C MET A 1 23.23 -8.69 -7.52
N TRP A 2 22.47 -8.66 -6.43
CA TRP A 2 21.87 -7.45 -5.86
C TRP A 2 22.87 -6.31 -5.62
N ASP A 3 24.01 -6.57 -4.97
CA ASP A 3 24.99 -5.52 -4.65
C ASP A 3 25.57 -4.83 -5.88
N LYS A 4 25.73 -5.58 -6.98
CA LYS A 4 26.17 -5.00 -8.27
C LYS A 4 25.09 -4.07 -8.85
N ALA A 5 23.82 -4.41 -8.67
CA ALA A 5 22.70 -3.57 -9.11
C ALA A 5 22.58 -2.30 -8.25
N VAL A 6 22.70 -2.42 -6.92
CA VAL A 6 22.70 -1.28 -5.98
C VAL A 6 23.88 -0.34 -6.24
N ALA A 7 25.09 -0.88 -6.41
CA ALA A 7 26.28 -0.10 -6.72
C ALA A 7 26.16 0.63 -8.08
N LYS A 8 25.59 -0.03 -9.10
CA LYS A 8 25.34 0.59 -10.40
C LYS A 8 24.29 1.71 -10.30
N ALA A 9 23.27 1.54 -9.47
CA ALA A 9 22.22 2.53 -9.25
C ALA A 9 22.65 3.68 -8.31
N LYS A 10 23.80 3.57 -7.65
CA LYS A 10 24.35 4.57 -6.71
C LYS A 10 23.37 4.93 -5.59
N LEU A 11 22.67 3.93 -5.06
CA LEU A 11 21.69 4.11 -3.99
C LEU A 11 22.38 4.06 -2.63
N ASP A 12 22.20 5.11 -1.83
CA ASP A 12 22.67 5.23 -0.45
C ASP A 12 21.54 5.87 0.40
N PRO A 13 21.07 5.24 1.48
CA PRO A 13 21.50 3.93 1.99
C PRO A 13 21.18 2.78 1.02
N ALA A 14 22.00 1.73 1.07
CA ALA A 14 21.84 0.55 0.22
C ALA A 14 20.51 -0.17 0.55
N PRO A 15 19.53 -0.19 -0.37
CA PRO A 15 18.27 -0.86 -0.12
C PRO A 15 18.47 -2.38 -0.10
N THR A 16 17.60 -3.05 0.63
CA THR A 16 17.46 -4.50 0.63
C THR A 16 16.40 -4.92 -0.39
N PRO A 17 16.37 -6.19 -0.82
CA PRO A 17 15.26 -6.73 -1.61
C PRO A 17 13.90 -6.60 -0.91
N HIS A 18 13.89 -6.52 0.42
CA HIS A 18 12.67 -6.30 1.20
C HIS A 18 12.09 -4.89 0.97
N ASP A 19 12.94 -3.88 0.78
CA ASP A 19 12.50 -2.50 0.51
C ASP A 19 11.81 -2.37 -0.85
N LEU A 20 12.22 -3.18 -1.84
CA LEU A 20 11.50 -3.28 -3.11
C LEU A 20 10.11 -3.88 -2.95
N ARG A 21 9.97 -4.87 -2.07
CA ARG A 21 8.67 -5.48 -1.76
C ARG A 21 7.75 -4.48 -1.08
N HIS A 22 8.28 -3.63 -0.19
CA HIS A 22 7.55 -2.50 0.37
C HIS A 22 7.15 -1.49 -0.71
N THR A 23 8.08 -1.10 -1.58
CA THR A 23 7.80 -0.15 -2.67
C THR A 23 6.68 -0.64 -3.59
N CYS A 24 6.70 -1.92 -3.95
CA CYS A 24 5.64 -2.55 -4.75
C CYS A 24 4.26 -2.47 -4.07
N ALA A 25 4.20 -2.77 -2.77
CA ALA A 25 2.97 -2.67 -1.98
C ALA A 25 2.45 -1.22 -1.93
N SER A 26 3.32 -0.25 -1.67
CA SER A 26 2.97 1.18 -1.66
C SER A 26 2.35 1.63 -2.98
N TRP A 27 2.91 1.21 -4.12
CA TRP A 27 2.39 1.58 -5.44
C TRP A 27 1.03 0.95 -5.74
N LEU A 28 0.83 -0.32 -5.39
CA LEU A 28 -0.45 -0.99 -5.59
C LEU A 28 -1.55 -0.33 -4.75
N LEU A 29 -1.25 0.04 -3.50
CA LEU A 29 -2.20 0.71 -2.62
C LEU A 29 -2.48 2.15 -3.08
N ALA A 30 -1.46 2.89 -3.51
CA ALA A 30 -1.62 4.22 -4.10
C ALA A 30 -2.46 4.18 -5.40
N ALA A 31 -2.42 3.08 -6.14
CA ALA A 31 -3.27 2.84 -7.31
C ALA A 31 -4.71 2.41 -6.95
N GLY A 32 -5.07 2.35 -5.67
CA GLY A 32 -6.39 1.96 -5.20
C GLY A 32 -6.67 0.45 -5.24
N VAL A 33 -5.63 -0.39 -5.36
CA VAL A 33 -5.81 -1.84 -5.29
C VAL A 33 -6.19 -2.22 -3.86
N PRO A 34 -7.27 -3.00 -3.65
CA PRO A 34 -7.68 -3.39 -2.32
C PRO A 34 -6.57 -4.10 -1.54
N ILE A 35 -6.41 -3.74 -0.27
CA ILE A 35 -5.34 -4.24 0.60
C ILE A 35 -5.28 -5.77 0.70
N LEU A 36 -6.44 -6.43 0.63
CA LEU A 36 -6.54 -7.90 0.61
C LEU A 36 -5.94 -8.50 -0.67
N THR A 37 -6.15 -7.85 -1.81
CA THR A 37 -5.58 -8.24 -3.10
C THR A 37 -4.07 -8.04 -3.10
N VAL A 38 -3.59 -6.90 -2.59
CA VAL A 38 -2.14 -6.64 -2.43
C VAL A 38 -1.50 -7.66 -1.49
N SER A 39 -2.12 -7.94 -0.34
CA SER A 39 -1.62 -8.92 0.63
C SER A 39 -1.51 -10.34 0.03
N ARG A 40 -2.50 -10.76 -0.76
CA ARG A 40 -2.49 -12.06 -1.47
C ARG A 40 -1.43 -12.09 -2.57
N GLN A 41 -1.30 -11.02 -3.36
CA GLN A 41 -0.29 -10.91 -4.43
C GLN A 41 1.13 -11.02 -3.88
N LEU A 42 1.36 -10.46 -2.69
CA LEU A 42 2.65 -10.55 -2.02
C LEU A 42 2.84 -11.90 -1.31
N GLY A 43 1.76 -12.62 -0.96
CA GLY A 43 1.84 -13.87 -0.21
C GLY A 43 2.08 -13.64 1.29
N HIS A 44 1.58 -12.53 1.85
CA HIS A 44 1.58 -12.33 3.29
C HIS A 44 0.52 -13.24 3.94
N GLU A 45 0.94 -14.11 4.87
CA GLU A 45 0.02 -14.91 5.70
C GLU A 45 -0.84 -14.02 6.64
N LEU A 46 -0.33 -12.83 6.99
CA LEU A 46 -1.01 -11.87 7.86
C LEU A 46 -1.25 -10.54 7.14
N VAL A 47 -2.52 -10.26 6.81
CA VAL A 47 -3.01 -8.98 6.28
C VAL A 47 -2.67 -7.81 7.24
N LYS A 48 -2.49 -8.12 8.53
CA LYS A 48 -2.19 -7.18 9.61
C LYS A 48 -0.94 -6.33 9.35
N MET A 49 0.13 -6.90 8.77
CA MET A 49 1.34 -6.14 8.42
C MET A 49 1.09 -5.09 7.33
N THR A 50 0.17 -5.36 6.40
CA THR A 50 -0.14 -4.41 5.31
C THR A 50 -1.05 -3.29 5.84
N GLY A 51 -1.98 -3.61 6.74
CA GLY A 51 -2.87 -2.63 7.37
C GLY A 51 -2.15 -1.66 8.31
N ASP A 52 -1.24 -2.16 9.16
CA ASP A 52 -0.50 -1.34 10.11
C ASP A 52 0.53 -0.41 9.42
N ILE A 53 1.04 -0.77 8.24
CA ILE A 53 2.07 0.00 7.51
C ILE A 53 1.45 0.97 6.49
N TYR A 54 0.32 0.63 5.88
CA TYR A 54 -0.26 1.42 4.78
C TYR A 54 -1.65 2.01 5.08
N GLY A 55 -2.16 1.90 6.31
CA GLY A 55 -3.44 2.48 6.70
C GLY A 55 -3.56 3.98 6.40
N ASP A 56 -2.46 4.74 6.43
CA ASP A 56 -2.47 6.18 6.10
C ASP A 56 -2.40 6.48 4.58
N VAL A 57 -1.98 5.50 3.75
CA VAL A 57 -1.92 5.67 2.29
C VAL A 57 -3.33 5.69 1.68
N ASP A 58 -4.30 5.07 2.35
CA ASP A 58 -5.66 4.94 1.86
C ASP A 58 -6.57 6.13 2.22
N ARG A 59 -6.01 7.35 2.26
CA ARG A 59 -6.80 8.60 2.41
C ARG A 59 -7.91 8.70 1.36
N ALA A 60 -7.68 8.17 0.16
CA ALA A 60 -8.67 8.20 -0.91
C ALA A 60 -9.89 7.32 -0.60
N SER A 61 -9.72 6.09 -0.10
CA SER A 61 -10.88 5.29 0.30
C SER A 61 -11.53 5.80 1.58
N HIS A 62 -10.77 6.40 2.51
CA HIS A 62 -11.35 7.08 3.66
C HIS A 62 -12.26 8.26 3.24
N ALA A 63 -11.83 9.06 2.27
CA ALA A 63 -12.64 10.14 1.72
C ALA A 63 -13.90 9.61 1.00
N ALA A 64 -13.75 8.55 0.19
CA ALA A 64 -14.88 7.92 -0.49
C ALA A 64 -15.89 7.31 0.50
N ALA A 65 -15.42 6.68 1.58
CA ALA A 65 -16.27 6.15 2.64
C ALA A 65 -17.01 7.28 3.39
N ALA A 66 -16.33 8.39 3.67
CA ALA A 66 -16.94 9.57 4.28
C ALA A 66 -18.01 10.18 3.37
N GLU A 67 -17.79 10.21 2.05
CA GLU A 67 -18.77 10.69 1.08
C GLU A 67 -20.02 9.79 1.02
N VAL A 68 -19.83 8.47 0.97
CA VAL A 68 -20.94 7.51 1.00
C VAL A 68 -21.74 7.64 2.30
N MET A 69 -21.05 7.72 3.45
CA MET A 69 -21.71 7.95 4.74
C MET A 69 -22.43 9.30 4.76
N GLY A 70 -21.82 10.35 4.21
CA GLY A 70 -22.46 11.66 4.04
C GLY A 70 -23.76 11.57 3.26
N ARG A 71 -23.77 10.87 2.11
CA ARG A 71 -24.96 10.66 1.27
C ARG A 71 -26.06 9.86 2.00
N LEU A 72 -25.68 8.81 2.73
CA LEU A 72 -26.61 7.98 3.50
C LEU A 72 -27.23 8.75 4.67
N LEU A 73 -26.44 9.60 5.33
CA LEU A 73 -26.89 10.42 6.47
C LEU A 73 -27.66 11.67 6.03
N SER A 74 -27.35 12.24 4.86
CA SER A 74 -28.04 13.40 4.29
C SER A 74 -29.30 13.04 3.49
N GLY A 75 -29.58 11.75 3.30
CA GLY A 75 -30.54 11.24 2.31
C GLY A 75 -31.52 10.20 2.85
N GLY A 76 -31.99 10.38 4.08
CA GLY A 76 -33.28 9.84 4.49
C GLY A 76 -34.43 10.64 3.88
N THR A 77 -34.59 10.56 2.55
CA THR A 77 -35.82 10.79 1.76
C THR A 77 -35.65 10.20 0.38
#